data_AF-A0A930DW00-F1
#
_entry.id   AF-A0A930DW00-F1
#
_cell.length_a   1.000
_cell.length_b   1.000
_cell.length_c   1.000
_cell.angle_alpha   90.00
_cell.angle_beta   90.00
_cell.angle_gamma   90.00
#
_symmetry.space_group_name_H-M   'P 1'
#
loop_
_entity.id
_entity.type
_entity.pdbx_description
1 polymer ?
#
loop_
_entity_poly.entity_id
_entity_poly.type
_entity_poly.pdbx_seq_one_letter_code
_entity_poly.pdbx_strand_id
1 'polypeptide(L)'
;MANYRKLGRASNQRKAMLRALTTSLLEHGKIFTTEARAKEVRKQVEKLIALAVREKDNYEMVVVNAKVAKKDADGKRVKEVKDGKKLTVYEEVEKSIQKDKPSRLQARRQILAATYVPTVRPAEAAGRKKNTKKLDLAKKLFEEIAPKYENRHGGYTRIVKVGLRKGDAAMEVLLELV
;
A
#
# COMPACT_ATOMS: atom_id res chain seq x y z
N MET A 1 6.74 28.95 -14.73
CA MET A 1 5.47 28.85 -13.95
C MET A 1 5.37 27.46 -13.31
N ALA A 2 4.58 27.31 -12.23
CA ALA A 2 4.45 26.00 -11.57
C ALA A 2 3.55 25.05 -12.38
N ASN A 3 4.05 23.87 -12.76
CA ASN A 3 3.33 22.84 -13.53
C ASN A 3 2.27 22.05 -12.71
N TYR A 4 1.72 22.65 -11.64
CA TYR A 4 0.79 22.02 -10.69
C TYR A 4 -0.12 23.07 -10.02
N ARG A 5 -1.35 22.68 -9.65
CA ARG A 5 -2.28 23.58 -8.96
C ARG A 5 -1.83 23.89 -7.53
N LYS A 6 -1.97 25.14 -7.11
CA LYS A 6 -1.61 25.59 -5.75
C LYS A 6 -2.66 25.24 -4.69
N LEU A 7 -3.91 25.00 -5.10
CA LEU A 7 -5.04 24.57 -4.25
C LEU A 7 -5.28 25.45 -3.02
N GLY A 8 -4.89 26.73 -3.07
CA GLY A 8 -5.02 27.67 -1.95
C GLY A 8 -4.29 27.26 -0.67
N ARG A 9 -3.24 26.42 -0.77
CA ARG A 9 -2.51 25.89 0.40
C ARG A 9 -1.01 26.14 0.32
N ALA A 10 -0.38 26.28 1.48
CA ALA A 10 1.07 26.24 1.63
C ALA A 10 1.64 24.91 1.12
N SER A 11 2.92 24.91 0.73
CA SER A 11 3.53 23.77 0.04
C SER A 11 3.59 22.49 0.87
N ASN A 12 3.87 22.59 2.18
CA ASN A 12 3.86 21.46 3.11
C ASN A 12 2.44 20.87 3.27
N GLN A 13 1.44 21.71 3.54
CA GLN A 13 0.05 21.31 3.71
C GLN A 13 -0.52 20.70 2.43
N ARG A 14 -0.21 21.28 1.27
CA ARG A 14 -0.63 20.75 -0.04
C ARG A 14 -0.05 19.36 -0.28
N LYS A 15 1.25 19.16 -0.04
CA LYS A 15 1.90 17.85 -0.19
C LYS A 15 1.29 16.81 0.74
N ALA A 16 1.04 17.15 2.00
CA ALA A 16 0.39 16.26 2.97
C ALA A 16 -1.03 15.86 2.54
N MET A 17 -1.84 16.83 2.11
CA MET A 17 -3.20 16.58 1.62
C MET A 17 -3.21 15.67 0.38
N LEU A 18 -2.34 15.93 -0.61
CA LEU A 18 -2.26 15.10 -1.80
C LEU A 18 -1.80 13.69 -1.47
N ARG A 19 -0.82 13.54 -0.57
CA ARG A 19 -0.35 12.24 -0.06
C ARG A 19 -1.49 11.46 0.61
N ALA A 20 -2.31 12.14 1.42
CA ALA A 20 -3.47 11.53 2.06
C ALA A 20 -4.52 11.06 1.04
N LEU A 21 -4.89 11.91 0.07
CA LEU A 21 -5.86 11.54 -0.97
C LEU A 21 -5.37 10.40 -1.87
N THR A 22 -4.09 10.41 -2.25
CA THR A 22 -3.46 9.31 -3.01
C THR A 22 -3.50 8.00 -2.23
N THR A 23 -3.19 8.04 -0.92
CA THR A 23 -3.34 6.88 -0.03
C THR A 23 -4.77 6.37 -0.01
N SER A 24 -5.77 7.23 0.21
CA SER A 24 -7.18 6.82 0.27
C SER A 24 -7.67 6.22 -1.05
N LEU A 25 -7.24 6.74 -2.20
CA LEU A 25 -7.62 6.17 -3.50
C LEU A 25 -7.03 4.77 -3.70
N LEU A 26 -5.75 4.56 -3.36
CA LEU A 26 -5.11 3.25 -3.49
C LEU A 26 -5.64 2.22 -2.47
N GLU A 27 -6.05 2.70 -1.30
CA GLU A 27 -6.64 1.86 -0.27
C GLU A 27 -8.06 1.40 -0.65
N HIS A 28 -8.94 2.32 -1.02
CA HIS A 28 -10.37 2.04 -1.23
C HIS A 28 -10.78 1.85 -2.69
N GLY A 29 -9.93 2.21 -3.65
CA GLY A 29 -10.21 2.15 -5.09
C GLY A 29 -11.04 3.30 -5.64
N LYS A 30 -11.79 4.02 -4.79
CA LYS A 30 -12.57 5.21 -5.17
C LYS A 30 -12.68 6.21 -4.03
N ILE A 31 -12.73 7.50 -4.35
CA ILE A 31 -12.92 8.60 -3.39
C ILE A 31 -13.78 9.72 -3.98
N PHE A 32 -14.55 10.40 -3.13
CA PHE A 32 -15.23 11.65 -3.48
C PHE A 32 -14.36 12.85 -3.06
N THR A 33 -14.15 13.79 -3.98
CA THR A 33 -13.36 14.99 -3.70
C THR A 33 -13.72 16.13 -4.66
N THR A 34 -13.10 17.30 -4.51
CA THR A 34 -13.33 18.41 -5.45
C THR A 34 -12.58 18.20 -6.75
N GLU A 35 -13.12 18.69 -7.87
CA GLU A 35 -12.52 18.50 -9.20
C GLU A 35 -11.05 18.92 -9.27
N ALA A 36 -10.73 20.08 -8.67
CA ALA A 36 -9.37 20.60 -8.63
C ALA A 36 -8.39 19.67 -7.89
N ARG A 37 -8.84 19.04 -6.78
CA ARG A 37 -8.04 18.07 -6.02
C ARG A 37 -7.90 16.76 -6.79
N ALA A 38 -8.99 16.25 -7.37
CA ALA A 38 -9.00 14.99 -8.13
C ALA A 38 -8.00 15.03 -9.29
N LYS A 39 -7.94 16.14 -10.04
CA LYS A 39 -7.01 16.28 -11.17
C LYS A 39 -5.53 16.25 -10.75
N GLU A 40 -5.19 16.75 -9.55
CA GLU A 40 -3.82 16.65 -9.02
C GLU A 40 -3.51 15.24 -8.50
N VAL A 41 -4.46 14.61 -7.82
CA VAL A 41 -4.32 13.23 -7.31
C VAL A 41 -4.16 12.25 -8.47
N ARG A 42 -4.96 12.39 -9.53
CA ARG A 42 -4.85 11.63 -10.78
C ARG A 42 -3.42 11.64 -11.33
N LYS A 43 -2.80 12.82 -11.43
CA LYS A 43 -1.42 12.96 -11.93
C LYS A 43 -0.39 12.22 -11.07
N GLN A 44 -0.61 12.12 -9.76
CA GLN A 44 0.27 11.34 -8.87
C GLN A 44 0.03 9.85 -9.02
N VAL A 45 -1.23 9.42 -8.93
CA VAL A 45 -1.63 8.02 -8.94
C VAL A 45 -1.27 7.35 -10.27
N GLU A 46 -1.52 8.01 -11.41
CA GLU A 46 -1.19 7.44 -12.72
C GLU A 46 0.31 7.15 -12.86
N LYS A 47 1.18 8.01 -12.30
CA LYS A 47 2.62 7.78 -12.28
C LYS A 47 3.00 6.60 -11.39
N LEU A 48 2.38 6.48 -10.21
CA LEU A 48 2.66 5.38 -9.28
C LEU A 48 2.23 4.03 -9.87
N ILE A 49 1.05 3.97 -10.50
CA ILE A 49 0.57 2.76 -11.15
C ILE A 49 1.45 2.40 -12.34
N ALA A 50 1.85 3.37 -13.17
CA ALA A 50 2.78 3.12 -14.29
C ALA A 50 4.13 2.55 -13.81
N LEU A 51 4.68 3.06 -12.70
CA LEU A 51 5.89 2.52 -12.10
C LEU A 51 5.67 1.10 -11.57
N ALA A 52 4.53 0.84 -10.93
CA ALA A 52 4.19 -0.49 -10.42
C ALA A 52 4.03 -1.51 -11.55
N VAL A 53 3.34 -1.16 -12.64
CA VAL A 53 3.18 -2.00 -13.83
C VAL A 53 4.52 -2.33 -14.48
N ARG A 54 5.43 -1.35 -14.57
CA ARG A 54 6.77 -1.57 -15.15
C ARG A 54 7.64 -2.52 -14.34
N GLU A 55 7.54 -2.46 -13.01
CA GLU A 55 8.46 -3.15 -12.10
C GLU A 55 7.84 -4.37 -11.38
N LYS A 56 6.62 -4.78 -11.75
CA LYS A 56 5.87 -5.85 -11.07
C LYS A 56 6.58 -7.21 -11.06
N ASP A 57 7.43 -7.50 -12.05
CA ASP A 57 8.12 -8.78 -12.18
C ASP A 57 9.61 -8.71 -11.80
N ASN A 58 10.10 -7.52 -11.41
CA ASN A 58 11.51 -7.27 -11.10
C ASN A 58 11.88 -7.66 -9.66
N TYR A 59 11.74 -8.93 -9.33
CA TYR A 59 12.12 -9.50 -8.03
C TYR A 59 12.83 -10.85 -8.19
N GLU A 60 13.48 -11.30 -7.12
CA GLU A 60 14.08 -12.62 -7.00
C GLU A 60 13.53 -13.34 -5.77
N MET A 61 13.37 -14.66 -5.86
CA MET A 61 12.98 -15.48 -4.71
C MET A 61 14.25 -16.02 -4.08
N VAL A 62 14.56 -15.58 -2.86
CA VAL A 62 15.72 -16.03 -2.10
C VAL A 62 15.27 -16.99 -1.02
N VAL A 63 15.84 -18.19 -1.01
CA VAL A 63 15.63 -19.16 0.07
C VAL A 63 16.46 -18.70 1.27
N VAL A 64 15.79 -18.46 2.40
CA VAL A 64 16.43 -18.08 3.66
C VAL A 64 16.07 -19.12 4.71
N ASN A 65 17.10 -19.66 5.36
CA ASN A 65 16.93 -20.61 6.45
C ASN A 65 16.46 -19.86 7.70
N ALA A 66 15.24 -20.14 8.14
CA ALA A 66 14.66 -19.53 9.33
C ALA A 66 14.59 -20.55 10.47
N LYS A 67 15.20 -20.22 11.61
CA LYS A 67 15.07 -21.00 12.86
C LYS A 67 13.67 -20.80 13.43
N VAL A 68 12.79 -21.78 13.27
CA VAL A 68 11.42 -21.77 13.81
C VAL A 68 11.35 -22.76 14.96
N ALA A 69 10.70 -22.40 16.06
CA ALA A 69 10.52 -23.33 17.18
C ALA A 69 9.62 -24.50 16.75
N LYS A 70 10.08 -25.74 16.98
CA LYS A 70 9.28 -26.94 16.75
C LYS A 70 8.05 -26.87 17.66
N LYS A 71 6.87 -27.18 17.12
CA LYS A 71 5.61 -27.21 17.86
C LYS A 71 5.03 -28.62 17.84
N ASP A 72 4.42 -29.03 18.95
CA ASP A 72 3.63 -30.26 19.04
C ASP A 72 2.26 -30.09 18.36
N ALA A 73 1.50 -31.19 18.21
CA ALA A 73 0.17 -31.20 17.58
C ALA A 73 -0.83 -30.20 18.20
N ASP A 74 -0.65 -29.85 19.48
CA ASP A 74 -1.46 -28.87 20.22
C ASP A 74 -0.97 -27.42 20.08
N GLY A 75 0.04 -27.16 19.23
CA GLY A 75 0.57 -25.83 18.94
C GLY A 75 1.48 -25.23 20.03
N LYS A 76 1.79 -25.98 21.09
CA LYS A 76 2.78 -25.61 22.11
C LYS A 76 4.21 -25.87 21.61
N ARG A 77 5.18 -25.05 22.07
CA ARG A 77 6.60 -25.19 21.68
C ARG A 77 7.20 -26.40 22.38
N VAL A 78 7.86 -27.28 21.63
CA VAL A 78 8.57 -28.43 22.18
C VAL A 78 9.72 -27.92 23.05
N LYS A 79 9.77 -28.37 24.30
CA LYS A 79 10.85 -28.05 25.23
C LYS A 79 11.59 -29.32 25.59
N GLU A 80 12.89 -29.34 25.36
CA GLU A 80 13.78 -30.41 25.75
C GLU A 80 14.58 -29.96 26.99
N VAL A 81 14.84 -30.87 27.93
CA VAL A 81 15.62 -30.56 29.14
C VAL A 81 17.08 -30.93 28.87
N LYS A 82 17.93 -29.93 28.64
CA LYS A 82 19.39 -30.07 28.71
C LYS A 82 19.89 -29.33 29.94
N ASP A 83 20.76 -29.97 30.71
CA ASP A 83 21.42 -29.39 31.90
C ASP A 83 20.45 -28.77 32.93
N GLY A 84 19.34 -29.47 33.23
CA GLY A 84 18.36 -29.04 34.24
C GLY A 84 17.53 -27.81 33.86
N LYS A 85 17.69 -27.25 32.64
CA LYS A 85 16.92 -26.12 32.12
C LYS A 85 16.09 -26.53 30.90
N LYS A 86 14.82 -26.11 30.87
CA LYS A 86 13.90 -26.38 29.74
C LYS A 86 14.23 -25.43 28.57
N LEU A 87 14.83 -25.94 27.51
CA LEU A 87 15.17 -25.20 26.29
C LEU A 87 14.20 -25.54 25.16
N THR A 88 13.78 -24.53 24.38
CA THR A 88 12.91 -24.75 23.21
C THR A 88 13.71 -25.27 22.03
N VAL A 89 13.25 -26.36 21.40
CA VAL A 89 13.87 -26.92 20.20
C VAL A 89 13.51 -26.05 18.98
N TYR A 90 14.51 -25.72 18.17
CA TYR A 90 14.36 -24.97 16.92
C TYR A 90 14.69 -25.88 15.73
N GLU A 91 13.84 -25.84 14.71
CA GLU A 91 14.03 -26.48 13.41
C GLU A 91 14.38 -25.41 12.38
N GLU A 92 15.31 -25.72 11.48
CA GLU A 92 15.63 -24.85 10.36
C GLU A 92 14.66 -25.13 9.23
N VAL A 93 13.74 -24.19 9.01
CA VAL A 93 12.75 -24.27 7.94
C VAL A 93 13.18 -23.33 6.83
N GLU A 94 13.32 -23.86 5.63
CA GLU A 94 13.55 -23.08 4.42
C GLU A 94 12.31 -22.22 4.12
N LYS A 95 12.49 -20.89 4.06
CA LYS A 95 11.44 -19.96 3.65
C LYS A 95 11.89 -19.21 2.41
N SER A 96 11.10 -19.27 1.35
CA SER A 96 11.29 -18.43 0.18
C SER A 96 10.81 -17.00 0.48
N ILE A 97 11.70 -16.02 0.36
CA ILE A 97 11.41 -14.60 0.55
C ILE A 97 11.53 -13.88 -0.79
N GLN A 98 10.51 -13.08 -1.13
CA GLN A 98 10.59 -12.17 -2.27
C GLN A 98 11.51 -10.99 -1.95
N LYS A 99 12.60 -10.87 -2.72
CA LYS A 99 13.56 -9.78 -2.63
C LYS A 99 13.44 -8.91 -3.88
N ASP A 100 13.13 -7.63 -3.66
CA ASP A 100 13.01 -6.66 -4.75
C ASP A 100 14.39 -6.40 -5.39
N LYS A 101 14.48 -6.44 -6.73
CA LYS A 101 15.67 -5.97 -7.45
C LYS A 101 15.82 -4.45 -7.30
N PRO A 102 17.00 -3.85 -7.54
CA PRO A 102 17.24 -2.43 -7.28
C PRO A 102 16.22 -1.46 -7.91
N SER A 103 15.76 -1.73 -9.14
CA SER A 103 14.76 -0.91 -9.83
C SER A 103 13.38 -0.96 -9.16
N ARG A 104 12.90 -2.16 -8.80
CA ARG A 104 11.66 -2.36 -8.05
C ARG A 104 11.74 -1.76 -6.65
N LEU A 105 12.89 -1.89 -5.99
CA LEU A 105 13.12 -1.27 -4.68
C LEU A 105 13.05 0.26 -4.78
N GLN A 106 13.61 0.84 -5.84
CA GLN A 106 13.50 2.28 -6.08
C GLN A 106 12.06 2.71 -6.35
N ALA A 107 11.30 1.97 -7.16
CA ALA A 107 9.88 2.21 -7.37
C ALA A 107 9.09 2.12 -6.06
N ARG A 108 9.36 1.12 -5.22
CA ARG A 108 8.78 0.97 -3.88
C ARG A 108 9.05 2.17 -2.99
N ARG A 109 10.28 2.68 -2.98
CA ARG A 109 10.65 3.89 -2.22
C ARG A 109 9.89 5.13 -2.70
N GLN A 110 9.73 5.28 -4.02
CA GLN A 110 8.94 6.38 -4.60
C GLN A 110 7.45 6.30 -4.20
N ILE A 111 6.88 5.09 -4.25
CA ILE A 111 5.51 4.83 -3.79
C ILE A 111 5.38 5.21 -2.30
N LEU A 112 6.25 4.70 -1.44
CA LEU A 112 6.21 4.97 0.00
C LEU A 112 6.45 6.45 0.34
N ALA A 113 7.21 7.18 -0.46
CA ALA A 113 7.36 8.62 -0.29
C ALA A 113 6.07 9.38 -0.65
N ALA A 114 5.31 8.88 -1.63
CA ALA A 114 4.09 9.47 -2.14
C ALA A 114 2.81 9.04 -1.39
N THR A 115 2.88 8.04 -0.50
CA THR A 115 1.74 7.52 0.27
C THR A 115 2.04 7.47 1.76
N TYR A 116 1.03 7.63 2.61
CA TYR A 116 1.12 7.21 4.02
C TYR A 116 0.96 5.69 4.13
N VAL A 117 1.37 5.13 5.28
CA VAL A 117 1.13 3.71 5.62
C VAL A 117 -0.14 3.65 6.46
N PRO A 118 -1.30 3.30 5.89
CA PRO A 118 -2.54 3.26 6.65
C PRO A 118 -2.53 2.08 7.62
N THR A 119 -3.20 2.26 8.75
CA THR A 119 -3.37 1.22 9.75
C THR A 119 -4.82 0.77 9.72
N VAL A 120 -5.04 -0.46 9.26
CA VAL A 120 -6.39 -1.03 9.16
C VAL A 120 -6.75 -1.61 10.52
N ARG A 121 -7.78 -1.02 11.14
CA ARG A 121 -8.34 -1.50 12.41
C ARG A 121 -9.63 -2.27 12.10
N PRO A 122 -9.77 -3.53 12.55
CA PRO A 122 -10.99 -4.29 12.35
C PRO A 122 -12.20 -3.61 13.00
N ALA A 123 -13.37 -3.74 12.36
CA ALA A 123 -14.65 -3.31 12.93
C ALA A 123 -15.04 -4.15 14.16
N GLU A 124 -14.70 -5.43 14.15
CA GLU A 124 -14.96 -6.34 15.26
C GLU A 124 -14.11 -6.02 16.50
N ALA A 125 -14.72 -6.15 17.68
CA ALA A 125 -14.06 -5.92 18.95
C ALA A 125 -13.12 -7.07 19.33
N ALA A 126 -13.48 -8.31 18.97
CA ALA A 126 -12.70 -9.50 19.27
C ALA A 126 -11.31 -9.45 18.62
N GLY A 127 -10.25 -9.54 19.43
CA GLY A 127 -8.88 -9.55 18.93
C GLY A 127 -8.43 -8.26 18.22
N ARG A 128 -9.16 -7.14 18.37
CA ARG A 128 -8.91 -5.88 17.62
C ARG A 128 -7.46 -5.41 17.68
N LYS A 129 -6.81 -5.47 18.86
CA LYS A 129 -5.39 -5.12 19.02
C LYS A 129 -4.47 -6.04 18.19
N LYS A 130 -4.71 -7.36 18.23
CA LYS A 130 -3.93 -8.37 17.50
C LYS A 130 -4.13 -8.29 15.98
N ASN A 131 -5.34 -7.92 15.57
CA ASN A 131 -5.76 -7.88 14.17
C ASN A 131 -5.53 -6.52 13.50
N THR A 132 -5.11 -5.49 14.26
CA THR A 132 -4.72 -4.19 13.70
C THR A 132 -3.40 -4.35 12.96
N LYS A 133 -3.39 -4.09 11.65
CA LYS A 133 -2.21 -4.27 10.79
C LYS A 133 -1.93 -3.01 9.99
N LYS A 134 -0.64 -2.74 9.77
CA LYS A 134 -0.19 -1.74 8.81
C LYS A 134 -0.32 -2.31 7.41
N LEU A 135 -1.02 -1.60 6.54
CA LEU A 135 -1.18 -2.01 5.15
C LEU A 135 0.05 -1.57 4.35
N ASP A 136 0.70 -2.51 3.69
CA ASP A 136 1.75 -2.20 2.72
C ASP A 136 1.12 -1.87 1.36
N LEU A 137 0.92 -0.57 1.12
CA LEU A 137 0.35 -0.09 -0.14
C LEU A 137 1.24 -0.38 -1.34
N ALA A 138 2.56 -0.44 -1.18
CA ALA A 138 3.44 -0.75 -2.28
C ALA A 138 3.29 -2.22 -2.68
N LYS A 139 3.20 -3.12 -1.69
CA LYS A 139 2.87 -4.53 -1.93
C LYS A 139 1.53 -4.68 -2.67
N LYS A 140 0.48 -4.01 -2.18
CA LYS A 140 -0.85 -3.99 -2.83
C LYS A 140 -0.77 -3.48 -4.28
N LEU A 141 0.01 -2.42 -4.53
CA LEU A 141 0.22 -1.87 -5.86
C LEU A 141 0.89 -2.89 -6.81
N PHE A 142 1.95 -3.57 -6.36
CA PHE A 142 2.67 -4.53 -7.20
C PHE A 142 1.88 -5.84 -7.42
N GLU A 143 1.19 -6.34 -6.41
CA GLU A 143 0.55 -7.66 -6.45
C GLU A 143 -0.91 -7.63 -6.90
N GLU A 144 -1.68 -6.61 -6.51
CA GLU A 144 -3.12 -6.57 -6.79
C GLU A 144 -3.49 -5.59 -7.92
N ILE A 145 -2.85 -4.42 -7.97
CA ILE A 145 -3.25 -3.33 -8.88
C ILE A 145 -2.50 -3.42 -10.21
N ALA A 146 -1.18 -3.57 -10.18
CA ALA A 146 -0.33 -3.58 -11.37
C ALA A 146 -0.73 -4.69 -12.38
N PRO A 147 -1.01 -5.94 -11.97
CA PRO A 147 -1.40 -6.98 -12.93
C PRO A 147 -2.70 -6.68 -13.66
N LYS A 148 -3.65 -5.94 -13.05
CA LYS A 148 -4.91 -5.52 -13.71
C LYS A 148 -4.69 -4.55 -14.87
N TYR A 149 -3.55 -3.87 -14.88
CA TYR A 149 -3.25 -2.80 -15.83
C TYR A 149 -2.09 -3.11 -16.78
N GLU A 150 -1.67 -4.37 -16.85
CA GLU A 150 -0.55 -4.80 -17.70
C GLU A 150 -0.71 -4.37 -19.17
N ASN A 151 -1.92 -4.54 -19.71
CA ASN A 151 -2.23 -4.18 -21.10
C ASN A 151 -2.68 -2.72 -21.28
N ARG A 152 -2.67 -1.90 -20.21
CA ARG A 152 -3.18 -0.53 -20.26
C ARG A 152 -2.03 0.48 -20.28
N HIS A 153 -1.89 1.21 -21.38
CA HIS A 153 -0.85 2.23 -21.55
C HIS A 153 -1.32 3.62 -21.07
N GLY A 154 -1.72 3.73 -19.80
CA GLY A 154 -2.16 4.99 -19.19
C GLY A 154 -3.67 5.10 -18.99
N GLY A 155 -4.11 6.19 -18.33
CA GLY A 155 -5.51 6.38 -17.98
C GLY A 155 -6.02 5.35 -16.97
N TYR A 156 -5.25 5.09 -15.91
CA TYR A 156 -5.61 4.13 -14.83
C TYR A 156 -6.70 4.64 -13.89
N THR A 157 -7.07 5.92 -14.01
CA THR A 157 -8.08 6.57 -13.16
C THR A 157 -9.16 7.22 -14.01
N ARG A 158 -10.39 7.24 -13.50
CA ARG A 158 -11.52 7.95 -14.06
C ARG A 158 -12.00 9.03 -13.08
N ILE A 159 -12.34 10.20 -13.62
CA ILE A 159 -13.01 11.28 -12.89
C ILE A 159 -14.43 11.39 -13.42
N VAL A 160 -15.42 11.15 -12.56
CA VAL A 160 -16.85 11.31 -12.87
C VAL A 160 -17.37 12.52 -12.12
N LYS A 161 -17.97 13.48 -12.83
CA LYS A 161 -18.59 14.65 -12.19
C LYS A 161 -19.90 14.23 -11.52
N VAL A 162 -20.04 14.58 -10.25
CA VAL A 162 -21.23 14.23 -9.45
C VAL A 162 -22.22 15.40 -9.45
N GLY A 163 -21.75 16.58 -9.05
CA GLY A 163 -22.62 17.75 -8.87
C GLY A 163 -21.97 18.81 -8.00
N LEU A 164 -22.60 19.99 -7.93
CA LEU A 164 -22.12 21.06 -7.05
C LEU A 164 -22.49 20.70 -5.62
N ARG A 165 -21.51 20.78 -4.72
CA ARG A 165 -21.72 20.50 -3.30
C ARG A 165 -22.53 21.61 -2.65
N LYS A 166 -23.51 21.22 -1.84
CA LYS A 166 -24.32 22.16 -1.05
C LYS A 166 -23.44 22.86 0.00
N GLY A 167 -23.54 24.18 0.09
CA GLY A 167 -22.83 25.02 1.06
C GLY A 167 -21.77 25.93 0.43
N ASP A 168 -20.86 25.38 -0.37
CA ASP A 168 -19.77 26.14 -1.01
C ASP A 168 -19.79 26.09 -2.54
N ALA A 169 -20.80 25.45 -3.13
CA ALA A 169 -20.97 25.28 -4.57
C ALA A 169 -19.73 24.70 -5.27
N ALA A 170 -18.85 24.00 -4.55
CA ALA A 170 -17.67 23.40 -5.15
C ALA A 170 -18.07 22.16 -5.98
N MET A 171 -17.49 22.01 -7.18
CA MET A 171 -17.72 20.84 -8.02
C MET A 171 -17.14 19.58 -7.37
N GLU A 172 -18.02 18.68 -6.96
CA GLU A 172 -17.68 17.37 -6.43
C GLU A 172 -17.58 16.33 -7.55
N VAL A 173 -16.56 15.48 -7.44
CA VAL A 173 -16.27 14.43 -8.41
C VAL A 173 -15.93 13.13 -7.67
N LEU A 174 -16.31 12.02 -8.29
CA LEU A 174 -15.84 10.69 -7.95
C LEU A 174 -14.54 10.43 -8.73
N LEU A 175 -13.46 10.15 -8.02
CA LEU A 175 -12.20 9.67 -8.58
C LEU A 175 -12.08 8.17 -8.27
N GLU A 176 -11.98 7.35 -9.30
CA GLU A 176 -11.91 5.88 -9.18
C GLU A 176 -10.78 5.28 -10.02
N LEU A 177 -10.29 4.12 -9.59
CA LEU A 177 -9.46 3.22 -10.39
C LEU A 177 -10.34 2.52 -11.44
N VAL A 178 -9.83 2.36 -12.67
CA VAL A 178 -10.59 1.78 -13.79
C VAL A 178 -10.50 0.26 -13.82
#